data_AF-A0AAJ7W5A8-F1
#
_entry.id   AF-A0AAJ7W5A8-F1
#
_cell.length_a   1.000
_cell.length_b   1.000
_cell.length_c   1.000
_cell.angle_alpha   90.00
_cell.angle_beta   90.00
_cell.angle_gamma   90.00
#
_symmetry.space_group_name_H-M   'P 1'
#
loop_
_entity.id
_entity.type
_entity.pdbx_description
1 polymer ?
#
loop_
_entity_poly.entity_id
_entity_poly.type
_entity_poly.pdbx_seq_one_letter_code
_entity_poly.pdbx_strand_id
1 'polypeptide(L)'
;MGSFKLIKLIFLLAILRTNLGGKTFFEMLQKATKHSGFLREYESDIECIKDTLRLVTVVFRHGQRTPADTYPTDPHINDSMVPYGWGQLTNKRGCNDLSRKRLPEIKH
;
A
#
# COMPACT_ATOMS: atom_id res chain seq x y z
N MET A 1 -29.29 -49.84 14.11
CA MET A 1 -28.94 -49.66 15.54
C MET A 1 -27.68 -48.80 15.77
N GLY A 2 -27.38 -47.81 14.91
CA GLY A 2 -26.10 -47.04 14.97
C GLY A 2 -26.18 -45.62 15.52
N SER A 3 -27.34 -44.95 15.47
CA SER A 3 -27.43 -43.50 15.80
C SER A 3 -27.60 -43.22 17.31
N PHE A 4 -28.21 -44.15 18.05
CA PHE A 4 -28.46 -44.00 19.49
C PHE A 4 -27.19 -44.03 20.35
N LYS A 5 -26.11 -44.69 19.90
CA LYS A 5 -24.82 -44.70 20.63
C LYS A 5 -24.12 -43.36 20.56
N LEU A 6 -24.19 -42.68 19.42
CA LEU A 6 -23.55 -41.38 19.21
C LEU A 6 -24.26 -40.28 20.02
N ILE A 7 -25.59 -40.28 20.03
CA ILE A 7 -26.39 -39.31 20.80
C ILE A 7 -26.16 -39.51 22.31
N LYS A 8 -26.05 -40.77 22.79
CA LYS A 8 -25.71 -41.06 24.19
C LYS A 8 -24.29 -40.59 24.55
N LEU A 9 -23.32 -40.72 23.63
CA LEU A 9 -21.95 -40.26 23.84
C LEU A 9 -21.87 -38.72 23.90
N ILE A 10 -22.60 -38.02 23.02
CA ILE A 10 -22.66 -36.55 23.03
C ILE A 10 -23.36 -36.06 24.30
N PHE A 11 -24.45 -36.71 24.73
CA PHE A 11 -25.13 -36.36 25.99
C PHE A 11 -24.24 -36.63 27.22
N LEU A 12 -23.50 -37.74 27.25
CA LEU A 12 -22.59 -38.08 28.35
C LEU A 12 -21.41 -37.10 28.44
N LEU A 13 -20.84 -36.71 27.29
CA LEU A 13 -19.79 -35.69 27.21
C LEU A 13 -20.30 -34.29 27.60
N ALA A 14 -21.57 -33.97 27.30
CA ALA A 14 -22.22 -32.74 27.73
C ALA A 14 -22.48 -32.70 29.25
N ILE A 15 -22.88 -33.82 29.87
CA ILE A 15 -23.09 -33.93 31.33
C ILE A 15 -21.74 -33.90 32.10
N LEU A 16 -20.67 -34.43 31.52
CA LEU A 16 -19.31 -34.28 32.06
C LEU A 16 -18.80 -32.83 31.98
N ARG A 17 -19.29 -32.04 31.01
CA ARG A 17 -18.95 -30.61 30.84
C ARG A 17 -19.63 -29.69 31.87
N THR A 18 -20.75 -30.10 32.48
CA THR A 18 -21.48 -29.26 33.45
C THR A 18 -21.00 -29.39 34.90
N ASN A 19 -20.15 -30.37 35.23
CA ASN A 19 -19.68 -30.62 36.59
C ASN A 19 -18.41 -29.86 36.99
N LEU A 20 -17.82 -29.06 36.10
CA LEU A 20 -16.68 -28.20 36.44
C LEU A 20 -16.87 -26.83 35.81
N GLY A 21 -17.41 -25.90 36.62
CA GLY A 21 -17.60 -24.46 36.35
C GLY A 21 -17.13 -23.95 34.99
N GLY A 22 -17.96 -24.14 33.96
CA GLY A 22 -17.59 -23.95 32.54
C GLY A 22 -17.32 -22.50 32.10
N LYS A 23 -17.41 -21.52 33.00
CA LYS A 23 -17.08 -20.11 32.69
C LYS A 23 -15.64 -19.75 33.02
N THR A 24 -14.99 -20.38 34.00
CA THR A 24 -13.61 -20.04 34.36
C THR A 24 -12.60 -20.83 33.53
N PHE A 25 -12.85 -22.10 33.26
CA PHE A 25 -11.91 -22.95 32.52
C PHE A 25 -11.85 -22.63 31.02
N PHE A 26 -13.00 -22.34 30.40
CA PHE A 26 -13.07 -22.00 28.98
C PHE A 26 -12.46 -20.61 28.71
N GLU A 27 -12.73 -19.64 29.59
CA GLU A 27 -12.08 -18.32 29.57
C GLU A 27 -10.57 -18.42 29.86
N MET A 28 -10.14 -19.28 30.79
CA MET A 28 -8.72 -19.52 31.06
C MET A 28 -8.01 -20.16 29.86
N LEU A 29 -8.65 -21.12 29.18
CA LEU A 29 -8.15 -21.71 27.94
C LEU A 29 -8.07 -20.67 26.82
N GLN A 30 -9.14 -19.88 26.61
CA GLN A 30 -9.15 -18.81 25.60
C GLN A 30 -8.13 -17.70 25.91
N LYS A 31 -7.89 -17.38 27.18
CA LYS A 31 -6.90 -16.39 27.62
C LYS A 31 -5.47 -16.91 27.49
N ALA A 32 -5.23 -18.19 27.78
CA ALA A 32 -3.94 -18.83 27.59
C ALA A 32 -3.55 -18.89 26.11
N THR A 33 -4.52 -19.14 25.20
CA THR A 33 -4.28 -19.11 23.75
C THR A 33 -4.15 -17.71 23.15
N LYS A 34 -4.62 -16.66 23.84
CA LYS A 34 -4.47 -15.26 23.38
C LYS A 34 -3.12 -14.65 23.75
N HIS A 35 -2.46 -15.14 24.80
CA HIS A 35 -1.14 -14.66 25.22
C HIS A 35 0.02 -15.50 24.68
N SER A 36 -0.21 -16.76 24.32
CA SER A 36 0.75 -17.48 23.48
C SER A 36 0.69 -16.85 22.09
N GLY A 37 1.77 -16.20 21.66
CA GLY A 37 1.90 -15.50 20.38
C GLY A 37 1.69 -16.36 19.12
N PHE A 38 1.07 -17.53 19.22
CA PHE A 38 0.88 -18.51 18.15
C PHE A 38 -0.04 -18.03 17.02
N LEU A 39 -1.03 -17.19 17.31
CA LEU A 39 -1.89 -16.57 16.28
C LEU A 39 -1.49 -15.11 15.98
N ARG A 40 -0.49 -14.58 16.68
CA ARG A 40 -0.07 -13.18 16.57
C ARG A 40 0.90 -12.92 15.43
N GLU A 41 1.52 -13.96 14.91
CA GLU A 41 2.41 -13.89 13.73
C GLU A 41 1.62 -13.70 12.43
N TYR A 42 0.43 -14.29 12.30
CA TYR A 42 -0.34 -14.23 11.05
C TYR A 42 -1.17 -12.97 10.85
N GLU A 43 -1.54 -12.26 11.93
CA GLU A 43 -2.36 -11.05 11.81
C GLU A 43 -1.50 -9.79 11.53
N SER A 44 -0.23 -9.79 11.96
CA SER A 44 0.73 -8.74 11.57
C SER A 44 1.06 -8.76 10.09
N ASP A 45 1.05 -9.95 9.49
CA ASP A 45 1.37 -10.14 8.08
C ASP A 45 0.23 -9.64 7.18
N ILE A 46 -1.01 -9.65 7.68
CA ILE A 46 -2.20 -9.07 7.02
C ILE A 46 -2.27 -7.54 7.19
N GLU A 47 -1.72 -6.98 8.26
CA GLU A 47 -1.70 -5.53 8.48
C GLU A 47 -0.60 -4.83 7.63
N CYS A 48 0.47 -5.55 7.29
CA CYS A 48 1.51 -5.13 6.33
C CYS A 48 1.03 -5.09 4.86
N ILE A 49 0.10 -5.97 4.48
CA ILE A 49 -0.41 -6.07 3.09
C ILE A 49 -1.31 -4.88 2.70
N LYS A 50 -1.71 -4.02 3.65
CA LYS A 50 -2.64 -2.93 3.37
C LYS A 50 -2.07 -1.75 2.57
N ASP A 51 -0.74 -1.60 2.45
CA ASP A 51 -0.12 -0.48 1.72
C ASP A 51 1.02 -0.92 0.79
N THR A 52 0.81 -1.97 -0.01
CA THR A 52 1.81 -2.39 -1.00
C THR A 52 1.59 -1.69 -2.35
N LEU A 53 2.55 -0.85 -2.75
CA LEU A 53 2.56 -0.23 -4.08
C LEU A 53 2.80 -1.30 -5.15
N ARG A 54 1.75 -1.61 -5.93
CA ARG A 54 1.82 -2.69 -6.93
C ARG A 54 2.42 -2.25 -8.26
N LEU A 55 2.11 -1.04 -8.73
CA LEU A 55 2.63 -0.49 -9.98
C LEU A 55 2.43 1.03 -10.00
N VAL A 56 3.45 1.76 -10.42
CA VAL A 56 3.34 3.19 -10.74
C VAL A 56 3.83 3.40 -12.16
N THR A 57 3.01 4.04 -12.97
CA THR A 57 3.38 4.46 -14.31
C THR A 57 3.28 5.97 -14.39
N VAL A 58 4.36 6.62 -14.78
CA VAL A 58 4.40 8.08 -14.93
C VAL A 58 4.79 8.41 -16.36
N VAL A 59 4.00 9.30 -16.98
CA VAL A 59 4.24 9.79 -18.33
C VAL A 59 4.64 11.26 -18.22
N PHE A 60 5.92 11.54 -18.44
CA PHE A 60 6.43 12.90 -18.50
C PHE A 60 6.55 13.38 -19.93
N ARG A 61 6.27 14.67 -20.14
CA ARG A 61 6.73 15.36 -21.34
C ARG A 61 8.22 15.67 -21.22
N HIS A 62 8.85 15.94 -22.37
CA HIS A 62 10.22 16.42 -22.38
C HIS A 62 10.35 17.78 -21.69
N GLY A 63 11.56 18.11 -21.22
CA GLY A 63 11.88 19.45 -20.71
C GLY A 63 11.85 20.51 -21.80
N GLN A 64 12.10 21.77 -21.42
CA GLN A 64 12.10 22.89 -22.36
C GLN A 64 13.15 22.69 -23.47
N ARG A 65 12.72 22.78 -24.73
CA ARG A 65 13.56 22.70 -25.93
C ARG A 65 13.49 24.00 -26.72
N THR A 66 14.51 24.25 -27.54
CA THR A 66 14.41 25.22 -28.64
C THR A 66 13.43 24.71 -29.71
N PRO A 67 12.84 25.60 -30.52
CA PRO A 67 11.96 25.17 -31.60
C PRO A 67 12.65 24.15 -32.51
N ALA A 68 11.90 23.16 -32.99
CA ALA A 68 12.41 22.14 -33.91
C ALA A 68 12.19 22.54 -35.36
N ASP A 69 11.05 23.18 -35.65
CA ASP A 69 10.65 23.64 -36.98
C ASP A 69 10.06 25.05 -36.87
N THR A 70 10.06 25.78 -37.99
CA THR A 70 9.50 27.12 -38.13
C THR A 70 8.38 27.15 -39.16
N TYR A 71 7.56 28.20 -39.12
CA TYR A 71 6.59 28.47 -40.19
C TYR A 71 7.26 29.28 -41.32
N PRO A 72 6.75 29.24 -42.56
CA PRO A 72 7.45 29.78 -43.73
C PRO A 72 7.81 31.27 -43.68
N THR A 73 7.11 32.08 -42.87
CA THR A 73 7.33 33.53 -42.75
C THR A 73 7.91 33.92 -41.39
N ASP A 74 8.63 33.02 -40.72
CA ASP A 74 9.21 33.30 -39.40
C ASP A 74 10.36 34.33 -39.50
N PRO A 75 10.25 35.49 -38.84
CA PRO A 75 11.32 36.50 -38.79
C PRO A 75 12.62 35.97 -38.16
N HIS A 76 12.55 34.91 -37.35
CA HIS A 76 13.68 34.33 -36.64
C HIS A 76 14.21 33.04 -37.28
N ILE A 77 13.85 32.76 -38.53
CA ILE A 77 14.28 31.54 -39.25
C ILE A 77 15.80 31.41 -39.40
N ASN A 78 16.52 32.53 -39.43
CA ASN A 78 17.98 32.58 -39.59
C ASN A 78 18.74 32.65 -38.26
N ASP A 79 18.03 32.63 -37.11
CA ASP A 79 18.70 32.64 -35.81
C ASP A 79 19.25 31.22 -35.51
N SER A 80 20.50 31.16 -35.05
CA SER A 80 21.23 29.91 -34.79
C SER A 80 20.90 29.28 -33.44
N MET A 81 20.13 29.97 -32.58
CA MET A 81 19.68 29.46 -31.27
C MET A 81 20.84 29.08 -30.32
N VAL A 82 21.98 29.75 -30.44
CA VAL A 82 23.18 29.54 -29.61
C VAL A 82 22.87 29.86 -28.13
N PRO A 83 23.34 29.06 -27.16
CA PRO A 83 24.37 28.01 -27.26
C PRO A 83 23.84 26.59 -27.52
N TYR A 84 22.52 26.39 -27.59
CA TYR A 84 21.94 25.06 -27.62
C TYR A 84 21.68 24.55 -29.04
N GLY A 85 21.38 25.44 -29.99
CA GLY A 85 20.98 25.08 -31.35
C GLY A 85 19.51 24.66 -31.44
N TRP A 86 19.05 24.34 -32.64
CA TRP A 86 17.65 23.97 -32.93
C TRP A 86 17.26 22.59 -32.38
N GLY A 87 16.04 22.48 -31.87
CA GLY A 87 15.47 21.24 -31.30
C GLY A 87 16.13 20.71 -30.01
N GLN A 88 17.13 21.40 -29.46
CA GLN A 88 17.91 20.93 -28.31
C GLN A 88 17.28 21.30 -26.97
N LEU A 89 17.54 20.48 -25.95
CA LEU A 89 17.13 20.77 -24.58
C LEU A 89 17.93 21.95 -24.02
N THR A 90 17.22 22.90 -23.41
CA THR A 90 17.86 24.05 -22.75
C THR A 90 18.21 23.70 -21.31
N ASN A 91 19.37 24.15 -20.82
CA ASN A 91 19.77 23.95 -19.42
C ASN A 91 18.98 24.83 -18.44
N LYS A 92 18.13 25.73 -18.95
CA LYS A 92 17.09 26.35 -18.14
C LYS A 92 16.16 25.23 -17.70
N ARG A 93 16.35 24.78 -16.47
CA ARG A 93 15.39 23.93 -15.78
C ARG A 93 14.03 24.59 -15.98
N GLY A 94 13.11 23.90 -16.65
CA GLY A 94 11.68 24.21 -16.60
C GLY A 94 11.21 23.95 -15.18
N CYS A 95 11.68 24.76 -14.24
CA CYS A 95 11.41 24.65 -12.82
C CYS A 95 10.17 25.48 -12.52
N ASN A 96 9.06 25.08 -13.10
CA ASN A 96 7.74 25.25 -12.51
C ASN A 96 6.97 24.01 -12.91
N ASP A 97 6.62 23.17 -11.93
CA ASP A 97 5.25 22.68 -11.77
C ASP A 97 5.04 21.23 -11.28
N LEU A 98 5.98 20.47 -10.69
CA LEU A 98 5.53 19.21 -10.01
C LEU A 98 6.25 18.74 -8.73
N SER A 99 7.21 19.47 -8.13
CA SER A 99 7.91 18.89 -6.96
C SER A 99 8.32 19.83 -5.84
N ARG A 100 7.73 21.02 -5.71
CA ARG A 100 8.10 21.91 -4.58
C ARG A 100 6.98 22.80 -4.03
N LYS A 101 5.94 22.17 -3.49
CA LYS A 101 5.18 22.71 -2.34
C LYS A 101 4.77 21.56 -1.40
N ARG A 102 5.73 20.81 -0.87
CA ARG A 102 5.48 20.08 0.38
C ARG A 102 5.42 21.16 1.47
N LEU A 103 4.21 21.45 1.95
CA LEU A 103 4.00 22.37 3.06
C LEU A 103 4.88 21.93 4.25
N PRO A 104 5.49 22.86 5.00
CA PRO A 104 6.29 22.48 6.16
C PRO A 104 5.39 21.73 7.16
N GLU A 105 5.82 20.53 7.55
CA GLU A 105 5.16 19.71 8.55
C GLU A 105 5.04 20.51 9.85
N ILE A 106 3.81 20.65 10.36
CA ILE A 106 3.54 21.18 11.70
C ILE A 106 4.12 20.16 12.67
N LYS A 107 5.25 20.50 13.30
CA LYS A 107 5.75 19.76 14.45
C LYS A 107 4.85 20.11 15.64
N HIS A 108 4.22 19.08 16.20
CA HIS A 108 3.55 19.12 17.50
C HIS A 108 4.54 19.37 18.63
#